data_AF-A0A1N6T2A2-F1
#
_entry.id   AF-A0A1N6T2A2-F1
#
_cell.length_a   1.000
_cell.length_b   1.000
_cell.length_c   1.000
_cell.angle_alpha   90.00
_cell.angle_beta   90.00
_cell.angle_gamma   90.00
#
_symmetry.space_group_name_H-M   'P 1'
#
loop_
_entity.id
_entity.type
_entity.pdbx_description
1 polymer ?
#
loop_
_entity_poly.entity_id
_entity_poly.type
_entity_poly.pdbx_seq_one_letter_code
_entity_poly.pdbx_strand_id
1 'polypeptide(L)'
;MPDSPWTTWAPGTRVVVRRRLSPDDAAAAGKPLTDVIGVVVETTATTLVLREDAGGSAPPHRGHGPRDDAPPLVSVPLDAIVAGKPVPPRPPRRPASRPD
;
A
#
# COMPACT_ATOMS: atom_id res chain seq x y z
N MET A 1 -8.56 -21.81 8.32
CA MET A 1 -7.70 -20.75 7.74
C MET A 1 -7.22 -19.94 8.94
N PRO A 2 -5.90 -19.80 9.19
CA PRO A 2 -5.48 -18.94 10.30
C PRO A 2 -6.06 -17.55 10.09
N ASP A 3 -6.67 -17.00 11.14
CA ASP A 3 -7.13 -15.61 11.22
C ASP A 3 -5.92 -14.70 11.07
N SER A 4 -5.57 -14.42 9.82
CA SER A 4 -4.44 -13.54 9.54
C SER A 4 -4.78 -12.14 10.05
N PRO A 5 -3.90 -11.47 10.81
CA PRO A 5 -4.25 -10.24 11.51
C PRO A 5 -4.62 -9.07 10.59
N TRP A 6 -4.35 -9.18 9.29
CA TRP A 6 -4.72 -8.20 8.27
C TRP A 6 -6.16 -8.33 7.77
N THR A 7 -6.86 -9.44 8.04
CA THR A 7 -8.29 -9.57 7.68
C THR A 7 -9.21 -8.80 8.62
N THR A 8 -8.72 -8.44 9.80
CA THR A 8 -9.49 -7.70 10.82
C THR A 8 -9.37 -6.18 10.70
N TRP A 9 -8.58 -5.68 9.74
CA TRP A 9 -8.41 -4.24 9.54
C TRP A 9 -9.64 -3.61 8.90
N ALA A 10 -10.17 -2.58 9.56
CA ALA A 10 -11.29 -1.81 9.05
C ALA A 10 -10.88 -0.97 7.81
N PRO A 11 -11.81 -0.76 6.86
CA PRO A 11 -11.60 0.20 5.79
C PRO A 11 -11.32 1.61 6.37
N GLY A 12 -10.40 2.35 5.74
CA GLY A 12 -9.87 3.61 6.25
C GLY A 12 -8.63 3.47 7.14
N THR A 13 -8.28 2.25 7.56
CA THR A 13 -7.07 2.02 8.36
C THR A 13 -5.82 2.18 7.50
N ARG A 14 -4.87 3.01 7.94
CA ARG A 14 -3.56 3.13 7.29
C ARG A 14 -2.67 1.98 7.76
N VAL A 15 -2.11 1.23 6.83
CA VAL A 15 -1.34 0.02 7.11
C VAL A 15 -0.08 -0.03 6.25
N VAL A 16 0.93 -0.74 6.74
CA VAL A 16 2.04 -1.20 5.93
C VAL A 16 1.97 -2.72 5.83
N VAL A 17 2.06 -3.24 4.62
CA VAL A 17 2.12 -4.67 4.34
C VAL A 17 3.40 -5.00 3.60
N ARG A 18 4.14 -5.99 4.12
CA ARG A 18 5.25 -6.61 3.44
C ARG A 18 4.72 -7.77 2.62
N ARG A 19 4.83 -7.67 1.29
CA ARG A 19 4.38 -8.71 0.36
C ARG A 19 5.54 -9.31 -0.43
N ARG A 20 5.38 -10.57 -0.84
CA ARG A 20 6.21 -11.19 -1.88
C ARG A 20 5.88 -10.60 -3.24
N LEU A 21 6.92 -10.32 -4.00
CA LEU A 21 6.81 -9.95 -5.40
C LEU A 21 6.79 -11.21 -6.26
N SER A 22 6.08 -11.14 -7.38
CA SER A 22 6.22 -12.10 -8.46
C SER A 22 7.69 -12.15 -8.92
N PRO A 23 8.18 -13.26 -9.50
CA PRO A 23 9.58 -13.37 -9.92
C PRO A 23 9.99 -12.26 -10.91
N ASP A 24 9.08 -11.82 -11.78
CA ASP A 24 9.32 -10.73 -12.73
C ASP A 24 9.49 -9.37 -12.02
N ASP A 25 8.54 -9.01 -11.15
CA ASP A 25 8.62 -7.81 -10.31
C ASP A 25 9.82 -7.83 -9.36
N ALA A 26 10.17 -9.00 -8.82
CA ALA A 26 11.31 -9.18 -7.94
C ALA A 26 12.63 -8.92 -8.67
N ALA A 27 12.74 -9.37 -9.92
CA ALA A 27 13.88 -9.08 -10.79
C ALA A 27 13.96 -7.58 -11.11
N ALA A 28 12.84 -6.95 -11.44
CA ALA A 28 12.78 -5.51 -11.73
C ALA A 28 13.11 -4.65 -10.50
N ALA A 29 12.66 -5.05 -9.31
CA ALA A 29 12.87 -4.33 -8.06
C ALA A 29 14.20 -4.67 -7.35
N GLY A 30 14.91 -5.71 -7.81
CA GLY A 30 16.13 -6.24 -7.19
C GLY A 30 15.92 -6.88 -5.82
N LYS A 31 14.68 -7.18 -5.43
CA LYS A 31 14.33 -7.74 -4.11
C LYS A 31 13.07 -8.61 -4.21
N PRO A 32 13.02 -9.75 -3.49
CA PRO A 32 11.86 -10.66 -3.52
C PRO A 32 10.66 -10.16 -2.71
N LEU A 33 10.85 -9.14 -1.88
CA LEU A 33 9.86 -8.59 -0.96
C LEU A 33 9.75 -7.09 -1.16
N THR A 34 8.54 -6.56 -1.04
CA THR A 34 8.32 -5.11 -1.00
C THR A 34 7.38 -4.74 0.11
N ASP A 35 7.58 -3.55 0.66
CA ASP A 35 6.70 -2.93 1.64
C ASP A 35 5.74 -1.98 0.89
N VAL A 36 4.44 -2.19 1.05
CA VAL A 36 3.38 -1.35 0.49
C VAL A 36 2.73 -0.60 1.64
N ILE A 37 2.67 0.73 1.54
CA ILE A 37 2.03 1.59 2.54
C ILE A 37 0.78 2.18 1.89
N GLY A 38 -0.37 1.92 2.50
CA GLY A 38 -1.64 2.38 1.95
C GLY A 38 -2.74 2.42 2.99
N VAL A 39 -3.91 2.85 2.55
CA VAL A 39 -5.14 2.84 3.34
C VAL A 39 -5.99 1.66 2.89
N VAL A 40 -6.45 0.83 3.83
CA VAL A 40 -7.36 -0.28 3.53
C VAL A 40 -8.63 0.29 2.92
N VAL A 41 -8.97 -0.16 1.73
CA VAL A 41 -10.23 0.18 1.06
C VAL A 41 -11.22 -0.95 1.27
N GLU A 42 -10.75 -2.17 1.02
CA GLU A 42 -11.55 -3.38 1.13
C GLU A 42 -10.65 -4.56 1.47
N THR A 43 -11.18 -5.49 2.25
CA THR A 43 -10.55 -6.77 2.55
C THR A 43 -11.54 -7.86 2.13
N THR A 44 -11.11 -8.73 1.21
CA THR A 44 -11.87 -9.91 0.81
C THR A 44 -11.29 -11.16 1.46
N ALA A 45 -11.89 -12.33 1.19
CA ALA A 45 -11.39 -13.60 1.70
C ALA A 45 -9.99 -13.98 1.17
N THR A 46 -9.56 -13.40 0.03
CA THR A 46 -8.31 -13.77 -0.65
C THR A 46 -7.39 -12.59 -0.95
N THR A 47 -7.91 -11.36 -0.86
CA THR A 47 -7.22 -10.16 -1.34
C THR A 47 -7.42 -9.00 -0.38
N LEU A 48 -6.36 -8.24 -0.14
CA LEU A 48 -6.39 -6.97 0.56
C LEU A 48 -6.24 -5.84 -0.47
N VAL A 49 -7.21 -4.94 -0.53
CA VAL A 49 -7.19 -3.78 -1.43
C VAL A 49 -6.77 -2.56 -0.64
N LEU A 50 -5.63 -1.98 -1.02
CA LEU A 50 -5.06 -0.78 -0.43
C LEU A 50 -5.10 0.35 -1.43
N ARG A 51 -5.46 1.55 -0.98
CA ARG A 51 -5.20 2.78 -1.73
C ARG A 51 -3.79 3.25 -1.39
N GLU A 52 -2.91 3.31 -2.39
CA GLU A 52 -1.55 3.79 -2.16
C GLU A 52 -1.57 5.23 -1.66
N ASP A 53 -0.83 5.47 -0.58
CA ASP A 53 -0.57 6.81 -0.11
C ASP A 53 0.51 7.39 -1.03
N ALA A 54 0.32 8.61 -1.57
CA ALA A 54 1.14 9.27 -2.60
C ALA A 54 2.63 9.53 -2.24
N GLY A 55 3.17 8.84 -1.23
CA GLY A 55 4.59 8.75 -0.93
C GLY A 55 5.11 7.31 -0.74
N GLY A 56 4.37 6.29 -1.21
CA GLY A 56 4.82 4.90 -1.26
C GLY A 56 5.75 4.65 -2.45
N SER A 57 6.85 3.92 -2.23
CA SER A 57 7.91 3.63 -3.21
C SER A 57 7.51 2.63 -4.30
N ALA A 58 6.31 2.74 -4.88
CA ALA A 58 6.02 2.01 -6.11
C ALA A 58 6.95 2.56 -7.23
N PRO A 59 7.61 1.69 -8.02
CA PRO A 59 8.20 2.13 -9.27
C PRO A 59 7.07 2.72 -10.13
N PRO A 60 7.31 3.84 -10.85
CA PRO A 60 6.30 4.41 -11.71
C PRO A 60 6.02 3.40 -12.81
N HIS A 61 4.90 2.67 -12.71
CA HIS A 61 4.37 1.99 -13.87
C HIS A 61 4.09 3.08 -14.90
N ARG A 62 4.90 3.04 -15.97
CA ARG A 62 4.93 3.96 -17.09
C ARG A 62 3.56 3.90 -17.77
N GLY A 63 2.65 4.76 -17.35
CA GLY A 63 1.29 4.86 -17.84
C GLY A 63 0.75 6.25 -17.58
N HIS A 64 1.17 7.20 -18.41
CA HIS A 64 0.57 8.53 -18.50
C HIS A 64 -0.81 8.39 -19.18
N GLY A 65 -1.80 7.98 -18.40
CA GLY A 65 -3.23 8.10 -18.72
C GLY A 65 -3.85 9.29 -17.98
N PRO A 66 -5.03 9.77 -18.40
CA PRO A 66 -5.64 10.98 -17.86
C PRO A 66 -5.75 10.91 -16.33
N ARG A 67 -5.39 12.03 -15.71
CA ARG A 67 -5.23 12.21 -14.27
C ARG A 67 -6.61 12.23 -13.61
N ASP A 68 -7.22 11.07 -13.45
CA ASP A 68 -8.24 10.85 -12.44
C ASP A 68 -7.55 11.05 -11.09
N ASP A 69 -7.97 12.04 -10.31
CA ASP A 69 -7.32 12.52 -9.07
C ASP A 69 -7.36 11.49 -7.91
N ALA A 70 -7.68 10.23 -8.22
CA ALA A 70 -7.73 9.13 -7.29
C ALA A 70 -6.36 8.41 -7.23
N PRO A 71 -5.79 8.20 -6.02
CA PRO A 71 -4.56 7.41 -5.88
C PRO A 71 -4.75 5.98 -6.40
N PRO A 72 -3.70 5.36 -6.96
CA PRO A 72 -3.79 3.99 -7.47
C PRO A 72 -4.19 3.00 -6.37
N LEU A 73 -5.08 2.07 -6.73
CA LEU A 73 -5.46 0.95 -5.88
C LEU A 73 -4.48 -0.20 -6.11
N VAL A 74 -3.96 -0.74 -5.02
CA VAL A 74 -3.08 -1.91 -5.00
C VAL A 74 -3.81 -3.08 -4.36
N SER A 75 -3.99 -4.12 -5.15
CA SER A 75 -4.48 -5.41 -4.70
C SER A 75 -3.32 -6.30 -4.26
N VAL A 76 -3.38 -6.82 -3.04
CA VAL A 76 -2.37 -7.72 -2.47
C VAL A 76 -3.05 -9.05 -2.11
N PRO A 77 -2.64 -10.18 -2.72
CA PRO A 77 -3.13 -11.49 -2.31
C PRO A 77 -2.75 -11.76 -0.86
N LEU A 78 -3.68 -12.26 -0.04
CA LEU A 78 -3.40 -12.51 1.39
C LEU A 78 -2.28 -13.54 1.60
N ASP A 79 -2.15 -14.51 0.69
CA ASP A 79 -1.08 -15.51 0.70
C ASP A 79 0.31 -14.92 0.41
N ALA A 80 0.35 -13.78 -0.30
CA ALA A 80 1.58 -13.07 -0.59
C ALA A 80 2.05 -12.20 0.59
N ILE A 81 1.21 -11.96 1.60
CA ILE A 81 1.55 -11.11 2.75
C ILE A 81 2.41 -11.90 3.74
N VAL A 82 3.62 -11.39 3.97
CA VAL A 82 4.57 -11.98 4.93
C VAL A 82 4.43 -11.33 6.30
N ALA A 83 4.16 -10.03 6.33
CA ALA A 83 3.97 -9.28 7.56
C ALA A 83 3.11 -8.05 7.30
N GLY A 84 2.41 -7.58 8.31
CA GLY A 84 1.60 -6.37 8.21
C GLY A 84 1.39 -5.72 9.57
N LYS A 85 1.34 -4.38 9.59
CA LYS A 85 0.99 -3.63 10.81
C LYS A 85 0.25 -2.33 10.49
N PRO A 86 -0.67 -1.89 11.37
CA PRO A 86 -1.23 -0.56 11.29
C PRO A 86 -0.13 0.48 11.48
N VAL A 87 -0.21 1.56 10.71
CA VAL A 87 0.67 2.72 10.84
C VAL A 87 -0.15 3.92 11.29
N PRO A 88 0.42 4.79 12.15
CA PRO A 88 -0.28 6.00 12.53
C PRO A 88 -0.57 6.88 11.30
N PRO A 89 -1.60 7.73 11.38
CA PRO A 89 -1.86 8.73 10.34
C PRO A 89 -0.63 9.63 10.19
N ARG A 90 -0.42 10.18 8.99
CA ARG A 90 0.68 11.13 8.79
C ARG A 90 0.51 12.28 9.79
N PRO A 91 1.59 12.70 10.47
CA PRO A 91 1.51 13.91 11.26
C PRO A 91 1.01 15.06 10.37
N PRO A 92 0.14 15.93 10.90
CA PRO A 92 -0.36 17.08 10.14
C PRO A 92 0.84 17.87 9.63
N ARG A 93 0.86 18.19 8.33
CA ARG A 93 1.94 19.00 7.78
C ARG A 93 1.89 20.36 8.46
N ARG A 94 3.01 20.79 9.05
CA ARG A 94 3.16 22.14 9.58
C ARG A 94 2.91 23.11 8.41
N PRO A 95 1.99 24.09 8.52
CA PRO A 95 1.83 25.08 7.47
C PRO A 95 3.18 25.77 7.26
N ALA A 96 3.60 25.89 6.01
CA ALA A 96 4.80 26.62 5.66
C ALA A 96 4.64 28.05 6.19
N SER A 97 5.57 28.49 7.05
CA SER A 97 5.66 29.90 7.42
C SER A 97 5.81 30.69 6.13
N ARG A 98 4.78 31.47 5.81
CA ARG A 98 4.78 32.42 4.69
C ARG A 98 5.95 33.39 4.89
N PRO A 99 6.89 33.52 3.93
CA PRO A 99 7.84 34.61 3.96
C PRO A 99 7.11 35.93 3.65
N ASP A 100 7.45 36.96 4.40
CA ASP A 100 7.03 38.36 4.25
C ASP A 100 7.64 38.99 2.98
#